data_AF-A0A061SHN4-F1
#
_entry.id   AF-A0A061SHN4-F1
#
_cell.length_a   1.000
_cell.length_b   1.000
_cell.length_c   1.000
_cell.angle_alpha   90.00
_cell.angle_beta   90.00
_cell.angle_gamma   90.00
#
_symmetry.space_group_name_H-M   'P 1'
#
loop_
_entity.id
_entity.type
_entity.pdbx_description
1 polymer ?
#
loop_
_entity_poly.entity_id
_entity_poly.type
_entity_poly.pdbx_seq_one_letter_code
_entity_poly.pdbx_strand_id
1 'polypeptide(L)'
;MNRTHFQKFQMVQNLLLQSPPGELEYVCRDLREIVKDDELVAAAAVDVFEKQNEEQMVTVRVKDSNTRVNRKMELPTANGPMTTPL
;
A
#
# COMPACT_ATOMS: atom_id res chain seq x y z
N MET A 1 17.36 -19.30 -7.47
CA MET A 1 16.59 -18.63 -6.40
C MET A 1 16.94 -19.30 -5.07
N ASN A 2 17.47 -18.55 -4.11
CA ASN A 2 17.96 -19.11 -2.84
C ASN A 2 16.74 -19.46 -1.95
N ARG A 3 16.60 -20.71 -1.50
CA ARG A 3 15.39 -21.18 -0.79
C ARG A 3 15.05 -20.33 0.45
N THR A 4 16.08 -19.86 1.15
CA THR A 4 15.96 -18.98 2.32
C THR A 4 15.46 -17.58 1.96
N HIS A 5 15.82 -17.05 0.80
CA HIS A 5 15.37 -15.74 0.34
C HIS A 5 13.86 -15.76 0.04
N PHE A 6 13.38 -16.80 -0.66
CA PHE A 6 11.95 -16.97 -0.92
C PHE A 6 11.13 -17.17 0.38
N GLN A 7 11.64 -17.94 1.34
CA GLN A 7 10.97 -18.12 2.64
C GLN A 7 10.88 -16.82 3.44
N LYS A 8 11.97 -16.02 3.46
CA LYS A 8 11.96 -14.69 4.09
C LYS A 8 10.92 -13.77 3.44
N PHE A 9 10.87 -13.75 2.11
CA PHE A 9 9.88 -12.97 1.36
C PHE A 9 8.44 -13.34 1.76
N GLN A 10 8.12 -14.65 1.80
CA GLN A 10 6.79 -15.10 2.20
C GLN A 10 6.47 -14.77 3.67
N MET A 11 7.44 -14.88 4.58
CA MET A 11 7.25 -14.48 5.98
C MET A 11 6.94 -13.00 6.13
N VAL A 12 7.67 -12.14 5.42
CA VAL A 12 7.44 -10.69 5.42
C VAL A 12 6.06 -10.36 4.90
N GLN A 13 5.63 -10.95 3.77
CA GLN A 13 4.28 -10.75 3.25
C GLN A 13 3.20 -11.14 4.27
N ASN A 14 3.33 -12.30 4.90
CA ASN A 14 2.36 -12.79 5.86
C ASN A 14 2.24 -11.88 7.09
N LEU A 15 3.36 -11.39 7.62
CA LEU A 15 3.37 -10.49 8.78
C LEU A 15 2.77 -9.13 8.42
N LEU A 16 3.12 -8.56 7.26
CA LEU A 16 2.52 -7.32 6.78
C LEU A 16 1.01 -7.47 6.61
N LEU A 17 0.52 -8.59 6.08
CA LEU A 17 -0.90 -8.81 5.84
C LEU A 17 -1.71 -8.91 7.14
N GLN A 18 -1.09 -9.39 8.21
CA GLN A 18 -1.68 -9.50 9.54
C GLN A 18 -1.57 -8.21 10.37
N SER A 19 -0.97 -7.15 9.81
CA SER A 19 -0.84 -5.87 10.51
C SER A 19 -2.22 -5.32 10.89
N PRO A 20 -2.41 -4.89 12.16
CA PRO A 20 -3.64 -4.22 12.55
C PRO A 20 -3.90 -2.95 11.71
N PRO A 21 -5.16 -2.53 11.53
CA PRO A 21 -5.46 -1.28 10.85
C PRO A 21 -4.77 -0.09 11.50
N GLY A 22 -4.09 0.73 10.69
CA GLY A 22 -3.30 1.87 11.16
C GLY A 22 -1.89 1.55 11.65
N GLU A 23 -1.51 0.27 11.78
CA GLU A 23 -0.20 -0.16 12.27
C GLU A 23 0.78 -0.59 11.17
N LEU A 24 0.33 -0.66 9.91
CA LEU A 24 1.10 -1.20 8.78
C LEU A 24 2.47 -0.51 8.60
N GLU A 25 2.56 0.80 8.84
CA GLU A 25 3.81 1.55 8.79
C GLU A 25 4.81 1.08 9.85
N TYR A 26 4.34 0.88 11.09
CA TYR A 26 5.18 0.43 12.20
C TYR A 26 5.66 -1.01 11.99
N VAL A 27 4.76 -1.90 11.58
CA VAL A 27 5.11 -3.30 11.24
C VAL A 27 6.12 -3.34 10.10
N CYS A 28 5.95 -2.52 9.06
CA CYS A 28 6.91 -2.43 7.96
C CYS A 28 8.29 -1.94 8.42
N ARG A 29 8.34 -0.93 9.30
CA ARG A 29 9.59 -0.44 9.89
C ARG A 29 10.30 -1.52 10.70
N ASP A 30 9.57 -2.23 11.55
CA ASP A 30 10.14 -3.30 12.38
C ASP A 30 10.70 -4.44 11.52
N LEU A 31 10.02 -4.77 10.42
CA LEU A 31 10.50 -5.79 9.48
C LEU A 31 11.78 -5.37 8.75
N ARG A 32 11.96 -4.09 8.41
CA ARG A 32 13.23 -3.60 7.84
C ARG A 32 14.40 -3.81 8.80
N GLU A 33 14.21 -3.47 10.07
CA GLU A 33 15.21 -3.65 11.13
C GLU A 33 15.56 -5.13 11.40
N ILE A 34 14.55 -6.01 11.37
CA ILE A 34 14.71 -7.45 11.63
C ILE A 34 15.36 -8.16 10.43
N VAL A 35 14.87 -7.89 9.21
CA VAL A 35 15.26 -8.63 8.01
C VAL A 35 16.59 -8.13 7.44
N LYS A 36 16.89 -6.84 7.60
CA LYS A 36 18.10 -6.16 7.10
C LYS A 36 18.32 -6.34 5.58
N ASP A 37 17.21 -6.36 4.84
CA ASP A 37 17.16 -6.47 3.38
C ASP A 37 16.01 -5.58 2.91
N ASP A 38 16.30 -4.30 2.72
CA ASP A 38 15.30 -3.28 2.37
C ASP A 38 14.65 -3.56 1.02
N GLU A 39 15.40 -4.11 0.05
CA GLU A 39 14.86 -4.46 -1.26
C GLU A 39 13.85 -5.60 -1.14
N LEU A 40 14.15 -6.65 -0.37
CA LEU A 40 13.21 -7.75 -0.14
C LEU A 40 11.94 -7.26 0.58
N VAL A 41 12.10 -6.43 1.62
CA VAL A 41 10.95 -5.91 2.38
C VAL A 41 10.10 -4.98 1.51
N ALA A 42 10.72 -4.10 0.72
CA ALA A 42 10.01 -3.23 -0.21
C ALA A 42 9.24 -4.03 -1.27
N ALA A 43 9.88 -5.03 -1.89
CA ALA A 43 9.24 -5.89 -2.88
C ALA A 43 8.07 -6.68 -2.30
N ALA A 44 8.21 -7.22 -1.08
CA ALA A 44 7.13 -7.93 -0.40
C ALA A 44 5.97 -7.01 -0.03
N ALA A 45 6.24 -5.74 0.28
CA ALA A 45 5.23 -4.82 0.75
C ALA A 45 4.31 -4.29 -0.35
N VAL A 46 4.76 -4.19 -1.60
CA VAL A 46 3.95 -3.65 -2.73
C VAL A 46 2.59 -4.35 -2.83
N ASP A 47 2.60 -5.69 -2.90
CA ASP A 47 1.38 -6.49 -3.04
C ASP A 47 0.48 -6.40 -1.79
N VAL A 48 1.09 -6.24 -0.61
CA VAL A 48 0.35 -6.19 0.66
C VAL A 48 -0.27 -4.83 0.91
N PHE A 49 0.43 -3.74 0.56
CA PHE A 49 -0.09 -2.38 0.69
C PHE A 49 -1.33 -2.17 -0.17
N GLU A 50 -1.32 -2.66 -1.42
CA GLU A 50 -2.51 -2.59 -2.28
C GLU A 50 -3.70 -3.30 -1.60
N LYS A 51 -3.51 -4.55 -1.18
CA LYS A 51 -4.57 -5.34 -0.56
C LYS A 51 -5.08 -4.76 0.75
N GLN A 52 -4.19 -4.34 1.67
CA GLN A 52 -4.60 -3.75 2.95
C GLN A 52 -5.25 -2.38 2.76
N ASN A 53 -4.73 -1.53 1.87
CA ASN A 53 -5.34 -0.23 1.60
C ASN A 53 -6.78 -0.38 1.10
N GLU A 54 -7.04 -1.44 0.32
CA GLU A 54 -8.38 -1.77 -0.16
C GLU A 54 -9.29 -2.34 0.92
N GLU A 55 -8.85 -3.37 1.64
CA GLU A 55 -9.64 -4.02 2.68
C GLU A 55 -10.00 -3.05 3.81
N GLN A 56 -9.08 -2.14 4.14
CA GLN A 56 -9.28 -1.15 5.21
C GLN A 56 -9.90 0.17 4.71
N MET A 57 -10.21 0.30 3.41
CA MET A 57 -10.73 1.52 2.80
C MET A 57 -9.88 2.76 3.16
N VAL A 58 -8.56 2.61 3.11
CA VAL A 58 -7.62 3.70 3.41
C VAL A 58 -7.91 4.86 2.49
N THR A 59 -8.04 6.06 3.06
CA THR A 59 -8.33 7.26 2.28
C THR A 59 -7.13 8.16 2.22
N VAL A 60 -6.75 8.54 1.01
CA VAL A 60 -5.68 9.50 0.77
C VAL A 60 -6.27 10.87 0.44
N ARG A 61 -5.57 11.93 0.86
CA ARG A 61 -5.87 13.30 0.44
C ARG A 61 -5.02 13.63 -0.78
N VAL A 62 -5.67 13.93 -1.90
CA VAL A 62 -4.98 14.48 -3.07
C VAL A 62 -4.85 15.98 -2.89
N LYS A 63 -3.65 16.53 -3.13
CA LYS A 63 -3.43 17.97 -3.02
C LYS A 63 -4.34 18.68 -4.04
N ASP A 64 -4.91 19.82 -3.65
CA ASP A 64 -5.83 20.64 -4.46
C ASP A 64 -7.21 20.02 -4.78
N SER A 65 -7.58 18.92 -4.12
CA SER A 65 -8.94 18.37 -4.22
C SER A 65 -9.40 17.83 -2.87
N ASN A 66 -10.64 18.16 -2.47
CA ASN A 66 -11.26 17.65 -1.24
C ASN A 66 -11.73 16.19 -1.40
N THR A 67 -11.01 15.42 -2.21
CA THR A 67 -11.41 14.12 -2.75
C THR A 67 -10.63 13.02 -2.03
N ARG A 68 -11.38 12.09 -1.42
CA ARG A 68 -10.85 10.89 -0.79
C ARG A 68 -10.84 9.77 -1.82
N VAL A 69 -9.68 9.41 -2.35
CA VAL A 69 -9.59 8.35 -3.36
C VAL A 69 -9.70 6.99 -2.67
N ASN A 70 -10.60 6.14 -3.16
CA ASN A 70 -10.71 4.69 -2.88
C ASN A 70 -10.95 3.97 -4.23
N ARG A 71 -10.82 2.64 -4.31
CA ARG A 71 -10.98 1.89 -5.59
C ARG A 71 -12.34 2.13 -6.30
N LYS A 72 -13.40 2.51 -5.57
CA LYS A 72 -14.70 2.87 -6.18
C LYS A 72 -14.70 4.27 -6.80
N MET A 73 -13.72 5.10 -6.44
CA MET A 73 -13.46 6.39 -7.03
C MET A 73 -12.37 6.18 -8.09
N GLU A 74 -12.76 6.02 -9.34
CA GLU A 74 -11.82 6.12 -10.46
C GLU A 74 -11.01 7.39 -10.29
N LEU A 75 -9.67 7.30 -10.44
CA LEU A 75 -8.84 8.50 -10.51
C LEU A 75 -9.48 9.44 -11.53
N PRO A 76 -9.75 10.71 -11.21
CA PRO A 76 -10.21 11.65 -12.20
C PRO A 76 -9.15 11.66 -13.31
N THR A 77 -9.50 11.07 -14.45
CA THR A 77 -8.62 11.09 -15.62
C THR A 77 -8.42 12.56 -15.97
N ALA A 78 -7.20 12.95 -16.29
CA ALA A 78 -6.80 14.34 -16.55
C ALA A 78 -7.54 15.01 -17.74
N ASN A 79 -8.52 14.32 -18.33
CA ASN A 79 -9.43 14.81 -19.35
C ASN A 79 -10.84 14.96 -18.75
N GLY A 80 -11.03 15.94 -17.85
CA GLY A 80 -12.37 16.33 -17.43
C GLY A 80 -13.17 16.85 -18.64
N PRO A 81 -14.49 16.60 -18.74
CA PRO A 81 -15.29 17.31 -19.71
C PRO A 81 -15.31 18.79 -19.32
N MET A 82 -14.82 19.66 -20.22
CA MET A 82 -15.19 21.07 -20.18
C MET A 82 -16.71 21.13 -20.37
N THR A 83 -17.47 21.34 -19.31
CA THR A 83 -18.85 21.80 -19.43
C THR A 83 -19.06 23.01 -18.51
N THR A 84 -19.42 24.08 -19.20
CA THR A 84 -19.68 25.48 -18.83
C THR A 84 -20.48 25.69 -17.54
N PRO A 85 -20.20 26.78 -16.78
CA PRO A 85 -21.05 27.18 -15.66
C PRO A 85 -22.41 27.68 -16.15
N LEU A 86 -23.48 27.31 -15.43
CA LEU A 86 -24.77 28.00 -15.41
C LEU A 86 -24.79 28.98 -14.24
#